data_AF-A0A091TMZ9-F1
#
_entry.id   AF-A0A091TMZ9-F1
#
_cell.length_a   1.000
_cell.length_b   1.000
_cell.length_c   1.000
_cell.angle_alpha   90.00
_cell.angle_beta   90.00
_cell.angle_gamma   90.00
#
_symmetry.space_group_name_H-M   'P 1'
#
loop_
_entity.id
_entity.type
_entity.pdbx_description
1 polymer ?
#
loop_
_entity_poly.entity_id
_entity_poly.type
_entity_poly.pdbx_seq_one_letter_code
_entity_poly.pdbx_strand_id
1 'polypeptide(L)'
;KESINISLDQRSRIFQNLNGALDEVVMKFENSRVRARNLLYDTLPVVIHGNGPTKLQLNYLGNYIPQIWTFETGCTVCDEGLRSLTGFKDEALPLILIGIFIEQPTPFLSQFFLRLRNLHYPKQRIQLFIHNHEQHHLMQVDSFVKEHGKEYLAIKVIGPDDEVENAEARNLGMDLCRKDPDCEYYFSLDAEIVLKNTETLRILIEQNKLVIAPLVSRHEKLWSNFWGALSPDGYYARSEDYVDIVQRRRVGLWNVPYISSVYMVKAKALRSELHQGDLFHSGKLDADMAFCHNIRNQGVFMYLTNRHQFGHILSLENYQTTHLHNDLWQIFSNPEDWREKYIHENYTAALKGKLVEMPCPDVYWFPIFTDTACDELVEEMEHYGQWSTGDNTDSRIQGGYENVPTIDIHMNQIGFEREWYKFLLDYIAPITEKLYPGYYTKTQFELAFVVRYKPDEQPSLMPHHDASTFTINIALNRVGIDYEGGGCRFLRYNCSIRAPRKGWTLMHPGRLTHYHEGLPTTKGTRYIAVSFLDP
;
A
#
# COMPACT_ATOMS: atom_id res chain seq x y z
N LYS A 1 -3.17 58.40 29.86
CA LYS A 1 -3.56 58.01 28.48
C LYS A 1 -3.55 59.22 27.55
N GLU A 2 -4.27 60.30 27.88
CA GLU A 2 -4.25 61.56 27.12
C GLU A 2 -2.89 62.26 27.14
N SER A 3 -2.18 62.25 28.28
CA SER A 3 -0.85 62.89 28.41
C SER A 3 0.26 62.28 27.54
N ILE A 4 0.07 61.06 27.04
CA ILE A 4 1.06 60.31 26.24
C ILE A 4 0.46 59.80 24.91
N ASN A 5 -0.73 60.28 24.52
CA ASN A 5 -1.41 59.96 23.26
C ASN A 5 -1.51 58.46 22.91
N ILE A 6 -1.89 57.62 23.87
CA ILE A 6 -2.07 56.17 23.62
C ILE A 6 -3.37 55.91 22.87
N SER A 7 -3.28 55.29 21.70
CA SER A 7 -4.39 54.79 20.88
C SER A 7 -4.43 53.26 20.80
N LEU A 8 -5.60 52.71 20.48
CA LEU A 8 -5.77 51.29 20.14
C LEU A 8 -6.12 51.15 18.66
N ASP A 9 -5.58 50.14 18.00
CA ASP A 9 -5.91 49.81 16.62
C ASP A 9 -7.24 49.04 16.54
N GLN A 10 -8.35 49.77 16.70
CA GLN A 10 -9.70 49.19 16.81
C GLN A 10 -10.21 48.51 15.53
N ARG A 11 -9.55 48.75 14.38
CA ARG A 11 -9.99 48.23 13.07
C ARG A 11 -8.93 47.33 12.42
N SER A 12 -7.96 46.87 13.21
CA SER A 12 -6.89 45.98 12.77
C SER A 12 -6.15 46.48 11.52
N ARG A 13 -5.88 47.79 11.44
CA ARG A 13 -5.11 48.37 10.33
C ARG A 13 -3.65 47.92 10.36
N ILE A 14 -3.12 47.72 11.55
CA ILE A 14 -1.75 47.32 11.83
C ILE A 14 -1.74 45.94 12.47
N PHE A 15 -2.54 45.71 13.52
CA PHE A 15 -2.51 44.50 14.33
C PHE A 15 -3.80 43.67 14.19
N GLN A 16 -3.66 42.43 13.72
CA GLN A 16 -4.73 41.43 13.74
C GLN A 16 -4.44 40.41 14.85
N ASN A 17 -5.21 40.50 15.94
CA ASN A 17 -5.27 39.42 16.92
C ASN A 17 -6.28 38.38 16.42
N LEU A 18 -5.94 37.10 16.46
CA LEU A 18 -6.80 36.04 15.93
C LEU A 18 -7.85 35.57 16.94
N ASN A 19 -7.58 35.65 18.25
CA ASN A 19 -8.52 35.17 19.26
C ASN A 19 -9.81 35.99 19.25
N GLY A 20 -10.94 35.32 18.97
CA GLY A 20 -12.26 35.96 18.87
C GLY A 20 -12.54 36.65 17.53
N ALA A 21 -11.69 36.48 16.52
CA ALA A 21 -11.83 37.11 15.19
C ALA A 21 -11.40 36.18 14.05
N LEU A 22 -11.51 34.85 14.21
CA LEU A 22 -11.06 33.89 13.21
C LEU A 22 -11.90 33.92 11.94
N ASP A 23 -13.21 34.10 12.09
CA ASP A 23 -14.21 34.24 11.04
C ASP A 23 -14.08 35.57 10.26
N GLU A 24 -13.38 36.55 10.82
CA GLU A 24 -13.11 37.82 10.14
C GLU A 24 -11.89 37.77 9.21
N VAL A 25 -11.03 36.74 9.30
CA VAL A 25 -9.72 36.72 8.65
C VAL A 25 -9.65 35.70 7.52
N VAL A 26 -9.32 36.16 6.32
CA VAL A 26 -9.07 35.30 5.15
C VAL A 26 -7.71 35.57 4.52
N MET A 27 -7.20 34.59 3.76
CA MET A 27 -6.01 34.78 2.94
C MET A 27 -6.35 35.53 1.65
N LYS A 28 -5.62 36.60 1.39
CA LYS A 28 -5.63 37.34 0.14
C LYS A 28 -4.35 37.02 -0.63
N PHE A 29 -4.50 36.27 -1.72
CA PHE A 29 -3.44 36.03 -2.68
C PHE A 29 -3.28 37.26 -3.57
N GLU A 30 -2.04 37.73 -3.70
CA GLU A 30 -1.61 38.79 -4.60
C GLU A 30 -0.44 38.26 -5.43
N ASN A 31 -0.07 38.94 -6.51
CA ASN A 31 1.09 38.52 -7.31
C ASN A 31 2.33 38.40 -6.43
N SER A 32 2.88 37.19 -6.31
CA SER A 32 4.11 36.89 -5.57
C SER A 32 4.06 37.12 -4.05
N ARG A 33 2.87 37.28 -3.44
CA ARG A 33 2.73 37.30 -1.96
C ARG A 33 1.32 36.98 -1.49
N VAL A 34 1.19 36.55 -0.24
CA VAL A 34 -0.08 36.33 0.47
C VAL A 34 -0.16 37.24 1.68
N ARG A 35 -1.33 37.83 1.93
CA ARG A 35 -1.61 38.65 3.12
C ARG A 35 -2.88 38.19 3.81
N ALA A 36 -3.03 38.52 5.09
CA ALA A 36 -4.31 38.44 5.76
C ALA A 36 -5.18 39.65 5.35
N ARG A 37 -6.48 39.42 5.15
CA ARG A 37 -7.50 40.46 5.02
C ARG A 37 -8.52 40.28 6.13
N ASN A 38 -8.80 41.35 6.87
CA ASN A 38 -9.93 41.40 7.78
C ASN A 38 -11.17 41.82 6.98
N LEU A 39 -12.18 40.95 6.90
CA LEU A 39 -13.41 41.16 6.14
C LEU A 39 -14.37 42.16 6.79
N LEU A 40 -14.36 42.26 8.12
CA LEU A 40 -15.25 43.15 8.86
C LEU A 40 -14.89 44.63 8.66
N TYR A 41 -13.59 44.94 8.65
CA TYR A 41 -13.10 46.32 8.53
C TYR A 41 -12.50 46.66 7.16
N ASP A 42 -12.44 45.67 6.26
CA ASP A 42 -11.75 45.73 4.97
C ASP A 42 -10.31 46.26 5.07
N THR A 43 -9.55 45.71 6.00
CA THR A 43 -8.15 46.08 6.25
C THR A 43 -7.19 44.97 5.84
N LEU A 44 -5.94 45.35 5.57
CA LEU A 44 -4.83 44.43 5.33
C LEU A 44 -3.80 44.63 6.46
N PRO A 45 -3.93 43.88 7.57
CA PRO A 45 -3.05 43.99 8.72
C PRO A 45 -1.57 43.79 8.33
N VAL A 46 -0.69 44.34 9.16
CA VAL A 46 0.77 44.21 9.02
C VAL A 46 1.29 43.09 9.93
N VAL A 47 0.76 43.01 11.15
CA VAL A 47 1.12 42.04 12.17
C VAL A 47 -0.07 41.12 12.41
N ILE A 48 0.17 39.81 12.32
CA ILE A 48 -0.81 38.78 12.67
C ILE A 48 -0.32 38.15 13.97
N HIS A 49 -1.17 38.16 14.99
CA HIS A 49 -0.86 37.65 16.31
C HIS A 49 -1.83 36.52 16.66
N GLY A 50 -1.32 35.29 16.65
CA GLY A 50 -2.03 34.11 17.17
C GLY A 50 -2.05 34.11 18.69
N ASN A 51 -2.80 35.02 19.31
CA ASN A 51 -2.94 35.10 20.76
C ASN A 51 -3.89 34.01 21.31
N GLY A 52 -3.69 33.60 22.56
CA GLY A 52 -4.53 32.58 23.20
C GLY A 52 -4.56 31.26 22.41
N PRO A 53 -5.73 30.63 22.21
CA PRO A 53 -5.86 29.29 21.61
C PRO A 53 -5.76 29.28 20.07
N THR A 54 -5.20 30.32 19.44
CA THR A 54 -5.18 30.48 17.97
C THR A 54 -3.83 30.19 17.31
N LYS A 55 -2.95 29.47 18.03
CA LYS A 55 -1.61 29.11 17.54
C LYS A 55 -1.67 28.30 16.24
N LEU A 56 -2.63 27.39 16.14
CA LEU A 56 -2.79 26.53 14.97
C LEU A 56 -3.29 27.30 13.74
N GLN A 57 -4.20 28.25 13.93
CA GLN A 57 -4.63 29.13 12.86
C GLN A 57 -3.48 30.04 12.39
N LEU A 58 -2.62 30.50 13.31
CA LEU A 58 -1.41 31.20 12.92
C LEU A 58 -0.44 30.30 12.14
N ASN A 59 -0.25 29.04 12.55
CA ASN A 59 0.58 28.08 11.81
C ASN A 59 0.06 27.88 10.37
N TYR A 60 -1.26 27.73 10.22
CA TYR A 60 -1.92 27.63 8.92
C TYR A 60 -1.63 28.85 8.04
N LEU A 61 -1.89 30.07 8.54
CA LEU A 61 -1.60 31.31 7.81
C LEU A 61 -0.10 31.45 7.49
N GLY A 62 0.75 30.99 8.40
CA GLY A 62 2.21 30.96 8.26
C GLY A 62 2.72 30.00 7.18
N ASN A 63 1.90 29.09 6.65
CA ASN A 63 2.28 28.30 5.47
C ASN A 63 2.23 29.10 4.15
N TYR A 64 1.70 30.33 4.20
CA TYR A 64 1.47 31.17 3.02
C TYR A 64 2.09 32.55 3.18
N ILE A 65 1.82 33.20 4.31
CA ILE A 65 2.15 34.60 4.54
C ILE A 65 3.62 34.76 5.00
N PRO A 66 4.38 35.74 4.48
CA PRO A 66 3.99 36.66 3.41
C PRO A 66 4.28 36.11 2.01
N GLN A 67 5.27 35.24 1.87
CA GLN A 67 5.77 34.77 0.57
C GLN A 67 6.15 33.29 0.61
N ILE A 68 5.67 32.55 1.61
CA ILE A 68 6.11 31.16 1.84
C ILE A 68 5.59 30.23 0.74
N TRP A 69 4.33 30.41 0.36
CA TRP A 69 3.71 29.69 -0.76
C TRP A 69 2.77 30.62 -1.54
N THR A 70 2.94 30.67 -2.87
CA THR A 70 2.06 31.41 -3.79
C THR A 70 1.69 30.57 -5.01
N PHE A 71 0.67 30.97 -5.77
CA PHE A 71 0.30 30.28 -7.01
C PHE A 71 1.36 30.47 -8.11
N GLU A 72 2.09 31.60 -8.12
CA GLU A 72 3.07 31.91 -9.16
C GLU A 72 4.43 31.26 -8.88
N THR A 73 4.86 31.22 -7.62
CA THR A 73 6.21 30.77 -7.23
C THR A 73 6.23 29.39 -6.59
N GLY A 74 5.09 28.86 -6.18
CA GLY A 74 5.04 27.71 -5.28
C GLY A 74 5.69 28.03 -3.94
N CYS A 75 6.26 27.00 -3.30
CA CYS A 75 6.93 27.12 -2.00
C CYS A 75 8.34 27.72 -2.15
N THR A 76 8.58 28.92 -1.62
CA THR A 76 9.89 29.59 -1.73
C THR A 76 10.88 29.16 -0.64
N VAL A 77 10.38 28.69 0.50
CA VAL A 77 11.21 28.32 1.67
C VAL A 77 11.50 26.83 1.76
N CYS A 78 10.97 26.03 0.82
CA CYS A 78 11.10 24.58 0.85
C CYS A 78 12.53 24.08 0.65
N ASP A 79 13.40 24.92 0.08
CA ASP A 79 14.81 24.65 -0.14
C ASP A 79 15.73 25.44 0.82
N GLU A 80 15.15 26.13 1.80
CA GLU A 80 15.93 26.85 2.81
C GLU A 80 16.45 25.91 3.89
N GLY A 81 17.76 26.03 4.18
CA GLY A 81 18.39 25.29 5.27
C GLY A 81 18.50 23.78 5.05
N LEU A 82 18.46 23.32 3.79
CA LEU A 82 18.62 21.92 3.44
C LEU A 82 19.97 21.37 3.93
N ARG A 83 19.95 20.14 4.45
CA ARG A 83 21.15 19.37 4.80
C ARG A 83 21.53 18.49 3.62
N SER A 84 22.29 19.01 2.66
CA SER A 84 22.71 18.21 1.50
C SER A 84 23.46 16.95 1.93
N LEU A 85 23.03 15.79 1.43
CA LEU A 85 23.75 14.52 1.57
C LEU A 85 24.64 14.24 0.35
N THR A 86 24.73 15.18 -0.60
CA THR A 86 25.50 15.01 -1.83
C THR A 86 26.99 14.86 -1.50
N GLY A 87 27.62 13.81 -2.04
CA GLY A 87 29.04 13.53 -1.83
C GLY A 87 29.39 12.86 -0.50
N PHE A 88 28.40 12.59 0.37
CA PHE A 88 28.61 11.74 1.54
C PHE A 88 28.87 10.30 1.07
N LYS A 89 29.93 9.70 1.61
CA LYS A 89 30.12 8.24 1.52
C LYS A 89 29.11 7.55 2.43
N ASP A 90 28.81 6.29 2.12
CA ASP A 90 27.82 5.51 2.86
C ASP A 90 28.12 5.45 4.37
N GLU A 91 29.39 5.38 4.77
CA GLU A 91 29.80 5.32 6.17
C GLU A 91 29.60 6.66 6.91
N ALA A 92 29.54 7.76 6.17
CA ALA A 92 29.38 9.11 6.70
C ALA A 92 27.91 9.56 6.78
N LEU A 93 26.97 8.80 6.21
CA LEU A 93 25.54 9.10 6.30
C LEU A 93 25.05 9.01 7.75
N PRO A 94 24.04 9.79 8.18
CA PRO A 94 23.54 9.74 9.55
C PRO A 94 23.10 8.34 10.01
N LEU A 95 23.28 8.02 11.29
CA LEU A 95 22.69 6.80 11.84
C LEU A 95 21.18 7.02 12.06
N ILE A 96 20.37 6.09 11.57
CA ILE A 96 18.91 6.12 11.70
C ILE A 96 18.43 4.92 12.51
N LEU A 97 17.53 5.14 13.47
CA LEU A 97 16.73 4.07 14.06
C LEU A 97 15.34 4.08 13.39
N ILE A 98 14.95 2.97 12.76
CA ILE A 98 13.62 2.79 12.19
C ILE A 98 12.77 2.00 13.18
N GLY A 99 11.71 2.62 13.70
CA GLY A 99 10.68 1.96 14.49
C GLY A 99 9.56 1.47 13.58
N ILE A 100 9.33 0.15 13.55
CA ILE A 100 8.33 -0.54 12.75
C ILE A 100 7.22 -1.02 13.68
N PHE A 101 5.98 -0.66 13.36
CA PHE A 101 4.81 -0.93 14.21
C PHE A 101 3.77 -1.75 13.45
N ILE A 102 3.54 -2.98 13.90
CA ILE A 102 2.53 -3.91 13.38
C ILE A 102 1.49 -4.10 14.48
N GLU A 103 0.53 -3.17 14.53
CA GLU A 103 -0.43 -3.03 15.64
C GLU A 103 -1.81 -3.68 15.36
N GLN A 104 -2.02 -4.15 14.14
CA GLN A 104 -3.23 -4.85 13.72
C GLN A 104 -2.95 -5.70 12.46
N PRO A 105 -3.80 -6.69 12.14
CA PRO A 105 -3.62 -7.52 10.95
C PRO A 105 -3.52 -6.66 9.69
N THR A 106 -2.40 -6.80 8.98
CA THR A 106 -2.02 -5.94 7.86
C THR A 106 -1.72 -6.77 6.61
N PRO A 107 -2.43 -6.54 5.49
CA PRO A 107 -2.13 -7.16 4.21
C PRO A 107 -0.70 -6.91 3.73
N PHE A 108 -0.15 -7.84 2.95
CA PHE A 108 1.11 -7.68 2.23
C PHE A 108 2.32 -7.34 3.11
N LEU A 109 2.36 -7.81 4.35
CA LEU A 109 3.47 -7.56 5.28
C LEU A 109 4.83 -8.05 4.73
N SER A 110 4.86 -9.18 4.01
CA SER A 110 6.09 -9.63 3.34
C SER A 110 6.58 -8.60 2.30
N GLN A 111 5.67 -7.92 1.59
CA GLN A 111 6.03 -6.85 0.65
C GLN A 111 6.44 -5.57 1.36
N PHE A 112 5.92 -5.29 2.55
CA PHE A 112 6.40 -4.22 3.40
C PHE A 112 7.89 -4.42 3.74
N PHE A 113 8.28 -5.62 4.17
CA PHE A 113 9.69 -5.94 4.46
C PHE A 113 10.59 -5.90 3.21
N LEU A 114 10.08 -6.36 2.05
CA LEU A 114 10.81 -6.22 0.78
C LEU A 114 11.09 -4.75 0.45
N ARG A 115 10.09 -3.86 0.62
CA ARG A 115 10.24 -2.41 0.40
C ARG A 115 11.20 -1.78 1.39
N LEU A 116 11.15 -2.16 2.67
CA LEU A 116 12.10 -1.73 3.70
C LEU A 116 13.54 -2.07 3.31
N ARG A 117 13.78 -3.29 2.81
CA ARG A 117 15.09 -3.72 2.30
C ARG A 117 15.50 -2.93 1.06
N ASN A 118 14.56 -2.54 0.20
CA ASN A 118 14.84 -1.78 -1.02
C ASN A 118 15.01 -0.26 -0.79
N LEU A 119 14.77 0.27 0.42
CA LEU A 119 15.09 1.66 0.74
C LEU A 119 16.58 1.94 0.46
N HIS A 120 16.84 3.00 -0.31
CA HIS A 120 18.17 3.41 -0.72
C HIS A 120 18.87 4.16 0.41
N TYR A 121 19.30 3.38 1.39
CA TYR A 121 20.08 3.83 2.53
C TYR A 121 20.97 2.67 3.00
N PRO A 122 22.24 2.90 3.39
CA PRO A 122 23.12 1.82 3.81
C PRO A 122 22.56 1.11 5.03
N LYS A 123 22.37 -0.22 4.93
CA LYS A 123 21.77 -1.01 6.02
C LYS A 123 22.63 -0.98 7.28
N GLN A 124 23.95 -0.84 7.14
CA GLN A 124 24.89 -0.63 8.25
C GLN A 124 24.78 0.74 8.93
N ARG A 125 23.95 1.65 8.42
CA ARG A 125 23.58 2.93 9.04
C ARG A 125 22.12 2.94 9.49
N ILE A 126 21.51 1.75 9.62
CA ILE A 126 20.13 1.57 10.08
C ILE A 126 20.11 0.59 11.25
N GLN A 127 19.52 1.03 12.35
CA GLN A 127 19.05 0.16 13.43
C GLN A 127 17.54 -0.07 13.24
N LEU A 128 17.07 -1.28 13.52
CA LEU A 128 15.65 -1.63 13.47
C LEU A 128 15.11 -1.88 14.87
N PHE A 129 13.96 -1.28 15.17
CA PHE A 129 13.09 -1.66 16.27
C PHE A 129 11.78 -2.13 15.66
N ILE A 130 11.38 -3.38 15.90
CA ILE A 130 10.13 -3.96 15.39
C ILE A 130 9.24 -4.29 16.57
N HIS A 131 8.06 -3.70 16.60
CA HIS A 131 6.98 -4.11 17.49
C HIS A 131 5.93 -4.83 16.67
N ASN A 132 5.66 -6.09 17.02
CA ASN A 132 4.59 -6.88 16.45
C ASN A 132 3.60 -7.27 17.53
N HIS A 133 2.42 -6.65 17.50
CA HIS A 133 1.32 -7.00 18.39
C HIS A 133 0.51 -8.22 17.89
N GLU A 134 0.70 -8.60 16.61
CA GLU A 134 -0.16 -9.57 15.94
C GLU A 134 0.45 -10.95 15.84
N GLN A 135 -0.18 -11.93 16.50
CA GLN A 135 0.23 -13.34 16.42
C GLN A 135 0.25 -13.87 14.99
N HIS A 136 -0.70 -13.42 14.16
CA HIS A 136 -0.78 -13.79 12.75
C HIS A 136 0.50 -13.46 11.97
N HIS A 137 1.21 -12.39 12.35
CA HIS A 137 2.40 -11.90 11.65
C HIS A 137 3.72 -12.43 12.22
N LEU A 138 3.69 -13.20 13.32
CA LEU A 138 4.89 -13.70 13.99
C LEU A 138 5.85 -14.42 13.04
N MET A 139 5.34 -15.36 12.24
CA MET A 139 6.18 -16.12 11.30
C MET A 139 6.81 -15.23 10.22
N GLN A 140 6.10 -14.20 9.74
CA GLN A 140 6.61 -13.29 8.72
C GLN A 140 7.73 -12.39 9.30
N VAL A 141 7.56 -11.91 10.53
CA VAL A 141 8.58 -11.14 11.24
C VAL A 141 9.80 -12.00 11.51
N ASP A 142 9.62 -13.21 12.03
CA ASP A 142 10.73 -14.13 12.34
C ASP A 142 11.54 -14.52 11.10
N SER A 143 10.87 -14.80 9.97
CA SER A 143 11.54 -15.07 8.69
C SER A 143 12.37 -13.87 8.24
N PHE A 144 11.80 -12.65 8.27
CA PHE A 144 12.54 -11.44 7.93
C PHE A 144 13.77 -11.22 8.83
N VAL A 145 13.62 -11.36 10.15
CA VAL A 145 14.70 -11.18 11.12
C VAL A 145 15.80 -12.22 10.90
N LYS A 146 15.43 -13.48 10.67
CA LYS A 146 16.38 -14.57 10.45
C LYS A 146 17.16 -14.41 9.15
N GLU A 147 16.49 -14.01 8.07
CA GLU A 147 17.06 -13.93 6.73
C GLU A 147 17.85 -12.63 6.53
N HIS A 148 17.34 -11.50 7.02
CA HIS A 148 17.84 -10.16 6.69
C HIS A 148 18.32 -9.36 7.91
N GLY A 149 18.07 -9.80 9.14
CA GLY A 149 18.42 -9.03 10.34
C GLY A 149 19.91 -8.68 10.44
N LYS A 150 20.80 -9.53 9.91
CA LYS A 150 22.26 -9.32 9.91
C LYS A 150 22.76 -8.26 8.90
N GLU A 151 21.90 -7.83 7.98
CA GLU A 151 22.23 -6.75 7.03
C GLU A 151 22.24 -5.37 7.73
N TYR A 152 21.46 -5.25 8.79
CA TYR A 152 21.27 -4.01 9.56
C TYR A 152 22.29 -3.91 10.70
N LEU A 153 22.56 -2.68 11.16
CA LEU A 153 23.54 -2.43 12.22
C LEU A 153 23.13 -3.11 13.54
N ALA A 154 21.84 -3.03 13.88
CA ALA A 154 21.25 -3.70 15.02
C ALA A 154 19.76 -3.91 14.79
N ILE A 155 19.19 -4.93 15.45
CA ILE A 155 17.76 -5.19 15.44
C ILE A 155 17.28 -5.53 16.85
N LYS A 156 16.16 -4.94 17.24
CA LYS A 156 15.41 -5.31 18.45
C LYS A 156 13.97 -5.60 18.04
N VAL A 157 13.46 -6.75 18.46
CA VAL A 157 12.08 -7.17 18.20
C VAL A 157 11.37 -7.30 19.54
N ILE A 158 10.14 -6.79 19.61
CA ILE A 158 9.17 -7.05 20.66
C ILE A 158 8.01 -7.77 20.01
N GLY A 159 7.74 -8.99 20.49
CA GLY A 159 6.72 -9.87 19.93
C GLY A 159 5.37 -9.73 20.64
N PRO A 160 4.35 -10.44 20.13
CA PRO A 160 3.02 -10.43 20.73
C PRO A 160 3.01 -11.01 22.15
N ASP A 161 3.90 -11.97 22.44
CA ASP A 161 4.04 -12.61 23.76
C ASP A 161 4.58 -11.65 24.85
N ASP A 162 5.16 -10.51 24.47
CA ASP A 162 5.66 -9.52 25.42
C ASP A 162 4.54 -8.62 25.98
N GLU A 163 3.32 -8.70 25.44
CA GLU A 163 2.12 -7.95 25.87
C GLU A 163 2.35 -6.43 26.01
N VAL A 164 3.17 -5.85 25.13
CA VAL A 164 3.43 -4.41 25.10
C VAL A 164 2.35 -3.70 24.29
N GLU A 165 1.72 -2.70 24.90
CA GLU A 165 0.69 -1.87 24.25
C GLU A 165 1.32 -0.90 23.23
N ASN A 166 0.57 -0.55 22.19
CA ASN A 166 1.00 0.30 21.07
C ASN A 166 1.70 1.60 21.53
N ALA A 167 1.10 2.34 22.45
CA ALA A 167 1.67 3.60 22.96
C ALA A 167 3.00 3.39 23.70
N GLU A 168 3.12 2.30 24.48
CA GLU A 168 4.35 1.97 25.20
C GLU A 168 5.44 1.51 24.23
N ALA A 169 5.10 0.68 23.23
CA ALA A 169 6.03 0.27 22.19
C ALA A 169 6.61 1.47 21.41
N ARG A 170 5.76 2.45 21.07
CA ARG A 170 6.20 3.68 20.39
C ARG A 170 7.09 4.55 21.27
N ASN A 171 6.76 4.70 22.55
CA ASN A 171 7.64 5.35 23.53
C ASN A 171 8.99 4.64 23.60
N LEU A 172 9.01 3.31 23.73
CA LEU A 172 10.23 2.51 23.79
C LEU A 172 11.11 2.69 22.54
N GLY A 173 10.53 2.60 21.34
CA GLY A 173 11.26 2.80 20.08
C GLY A 173 11.90 4.18 19.99
N MET A 174 11.15 5.22 20.35
CA MET A 174 11.64 6.60 20.36
C MET A 174 12.71 6.83 21.43
N ASP A 175 12.56 6.20 22.59
CA ASP A 175 13.50 6.27 23.71
C ASP A 175 14.85 5.60 23.40
N LEU A 176 14.86 4.53 22.60
CA LEU A 176 16.10 3.93 22.14
C LEU A 176 16.96 4.93 21.38
N CYS A 177 16.36 5.66 20.42
CA CYS A 177 17.07 6.71 19.70
C CYS A 177 17.39 7.93 20.59
N ARG A 178 16.51 8.28 21.52
CA ARG A 178 16.75 9.38 22.48
C ARG A 178 18.00 9.11 23.33
N LYS A 179 18.15 7.88 23.83
CA LYS A 179 19.25 7.44 24.72
C LYS A 179 20.54 7.12 23.97
N ASP A 180 20.46 6.72 22.70
CA ASP A 180 21.63 6.49 21.85
C ASP A 180 22.21 7.82 21.34
N PRO A 181 23.43 8.22 21.77
CA PRO A 181 24.05 9.46 21.31
C PRO A 181 24.41 9.45 19.82
N ASP A 182 24.61 8.27 19.22
CA ASP A 182 24.96 8.11 17.81
C ASP A 182 23.72 8.18 16.90
N CYS A 183 22.53 7.89 17.43
CA CYS A 183 21.28 8.04 16.67
C CYS A 183 21.03 9.52 16.33
N GLU A 184 20.99 9.84 15.04
CA GLU A 184 20.72 11.20 14.54
C GLU A 184 19.24 11.41 14.16
N TYR A 185 18.57 10.35 13.72
CA TYR A 185 17.17 10.39 13.29
C TYR A 185 16.42 9.13 13.75
N TYR A 186 15.20 9.34 14.23
CA TYR A 186 14.21 8.30 14.45
C TYR A 186 13.20 8.34 13.30
N PHE A 187 12.95 7.21 12.64
CA PHE A 187 11.95 7.09 11.58
C PHE A 187 10.88 6.09 12.02
N SER A 188 9.68 6.59 12.30
CA SER A 188 8.52 5.76 12.62
C SER A 188 7.84 5.32 11.34
N LEU A 189 7.52 4.03 11.22
CA LEU A 189 6.90 3.45 10.04
C LEU A 189 5.92 2.34 10.43
N ASP A 190 4.64 2.59 10.21
CA ASP A 190 3.58 1.62 10.44
C ASP A 190 3.45 0.65 9.26
N ALA A 191 3.05 -0.60 9.55
CA ALA A 191 3.00 -1.69 8.59
C ALA A 191 2.07 -1.44 7.38
N GLU A 192 1.02 -0.63 7.56
CA GLU A 192 0.06 -0.27 6.51
C GLU A 192 0.63 0.67 5.44
N ILE A 193 1.83 1.19 5.65
CA ILE A 193 2.44 2.18 4.75
C ILE A 193 3.20 1.49 3.63
N VAL A 194 2.79 1.80 2.40
CA VAL A 194 3.45 1.34 1.18
C VAL A 194 4.40 2.41 0.68
N LEU A 195 5.64 2.39 1.17
CA LEU A 195 6.70 3.28 0.70
C LEU A 195 7.26 2.83 -0.65
N LYS A 196 6.76 3.43 -1.74
CA LYS A 196 7.24 3.17 -3.11
C LYS A 196 8.53 3.91 -3.45
N ASN A 197 8.76 5.06 -2.83
CA ASN A 197 9.93 5.88 -3.10
C ASN A 197 11.12 5.42 -2.24
N THR A 198 12.11 4.80 -2.88
CA THR A 198 13.31 4.28 -2.22
C THR A 198 14.18 5.39 -1.60
N GLU A 199 14.04 6.64 -2.04
CA GLU A 199 14.80 7.79 -1.56
C GLU A 199 14.18 8.48 -0.33
N THR A 200 13.05 7.97 0.19
CA THR A 200 12.27 8.61 1.26
C THR A 200 13.13 9.07 2.43
N LEU A 201 14.00 8.20 2.97
CA LEU A 201 14.86 8.54 4.10
C LEU A 201 15.79 9.72 3.80
N ARG A 202 16.45 9.70 2.64
CA ARG A 202 17.37 10.77 2.21
C ARG A 202 16.62 12.09 2.05
N ILE A 203 15.49 12.07 1.35
CA ILE A 203 14.66 13.26 1.12
C ILE A 203 14.24 13.89 2.45
N LEU A 204 13.77 13.11 3.42
CA LEU A 204 13.32 13.63 4.71
C LEU A 204 14.48 14.17 5.56
N ILE A 205 15.65 13.53 5.53
CA ILE A 205 16.87 14.03 6.20
C ILE A 205 17.29 15.38 5.61
N GLU A 206 17.30 15.49 4.28
CA GLU A 206 17.73 16.69 3.57
C GLU A 206 16.84 17.90 3.89
N GLN A 207 15.55 17.71 4.16
CA GLN A 207 14.63 18.77 4.59
C GLN A 207 14.99 19.40 5.95
N ASN A 208 15.83 18.74 6.74
CA ASN A 208 16.42 19.27 7.98
C ASN A 208 15.41 19.88 8.97
N LYS A 209 14.23 19.28 9.09
CA LYS A 209 13.21 19.65 10.08
C LYS A 209 13.33 18.79 11.35
N LEU A 210 12.81 19.32 12.45
CA LEU A 210 12.79 18.59 13.74
C LEU A 210 11.83 17.39 13.67
N VAL A 211 10.65 17.60 13.10
CA VAL A 211 9.64 16.56 12.87
C VAL A 211 9.08 16.76 11.46
N ILE A 212 9.11 15.71 10.64
CA ILE A 212 8.62 15.75 9.26
C ILE A 212 7.98 14.43 8.83
N ALA A 213 6.82 14.50 8.18
CA ALA A 213 6.14 13.37 7.56
C ALA A 213 6.13 13.50 6.04
N PRO A 214 6.39 12.41 5.29
CA PRO A 214 6.02 12.34 3.89
C PRO A 214 4.49 12.21 3.75
N LEU A 215 3.88 12.93 2.81
CA LEU A 215 2.47 12.73 2.50
C LEU A 215 2.26 11.37 1.83
N VAL A 216 1.44 10.55 2.48
CA VAL A 216 0.85 9.33 1.91
C VAL A 216 -0.67 9.37 2.08
N SER A 217 -1.39 8.83 1.10
CA SER A 217 -2.85 8.80 1.08
C SER A 217 -3.35 7.42 0.68
N ARG A 218 -4.57 7.06 1.08
CA ARG A 218 -5.24 5.87 0.53
C ARG A 218 -5.47 6.06 -0.98
N HIS A 219 -5.29 4.99 -1.73
CA HIS A 219 -5.47 5.03 -3.19
C HIS A 219 -6.88 5.53 -3.55
N GLU A 220 -6.94 6.49 -4.50
CA GLU A 220 -8.18 7.13 -4.98
C GLU A 220 -9.10 7.77 -3.91
N LYS A 221 -8.61 7.94 -2.68
CA LYS A 221 -9.35 8.54 -1.57
C LYS A 221 -8.62 9.79 -1.06
N LEU A 222 -9.35 10.64 -0.32
CA LEU A 222 -8.76 11.82 0.31
C LEU A 222 -8.10 11.53 1.66
N TRP A 223 -8.41 10.39 2.29
CA TRP A 223 -7.86 10.03 3.59
C TRP A 223 -6.33 9.86 3.51
N SER A 224 -5.62 10.52 4.42
CA SER A 224 -4.16 10.66 4.40
C SER A 224 -3.59 10.71 5.81
N ASN A 225 -2.27 10.55 5.94
CA ASN A 225 -1.55 10.51 7.22
C ASN A 225 -1.33 11.89 7.90
N PHE A 226 -2.24 12.85 7.68
CA PHE A 226 -2.17 14.17 8.30
C PHE A 226 -3.55 14.82 8.41
N TRP A 227 -3.71 15.73 9.37
CA TRP A 227 -4.88 16.63 9.43
C TRP A 227 -4.41 18.07 9.25
N GLY A 228 -5.13 18.84 8.45
CA GLY A 228 -4.82 20.26 8.24
C GLY A 228 -5.38 21.19 9.32
N ALA A 229 -6.40 20.75 10.06
CA ALA A 229 -7.02 21.52 11.14
C ALA A 229 -7.49 20.60 12.28
N LEU A 230 -7.80 21.19 13.42
CA LEU A 230 -8.45 20.53 14.56
C LEU A 230 -9.78 21.20 14.86
N SER A 231 -10.75 20.41 15.29
CA SER A 231 -11.96 20.87 15.96
C SER A 231 -11.63 21.50 17.33
N PRO A 232 -12.55 22.25 17.95
CA PRO A 232 -12.34 22.80 19.29
C PRO A 232 -12.00 21.74 20.35
N ASP A 233 -12.49 20.51 20.18
CA ASP A 233 -12.24 19.37 21.08
C ASP A 233 -10.92 18.64 20.76
N GLY A 234 -10.14 19.12 19.79
CA GLY A 234 -8.84 18.55 19.42
C GLY A 234 -8.89 17.36 18.46
N TYR A 235 -10.07 16.99 17.97
CA TYR A 235 -10.29 15.94 16.96
C TYR A 235 -10.18 16.47 15.53
N TYR A 236 -10.25 15.58 14.54
CA TYR A 236 -10.19 15.89 13.12
C TYR A 236 -11.09 17.06 12.72
N ALA A 237 -10.52 18.01 11.99
CA ALA A 237 -11.25 18.96 11.17
C ALA A 237 -10.54 19.11 9.81
N ARG A 238 -11.32 19.35 8.76
CA ARG A 238 -10.79 19.59 7.42
C ARG A 238 -10.35 21.05 7.31
N SER A 239 -9.09 21.31 6.97
CA SER A 239 -8.63 22.66 6.58
C SER A 239 -9.09 23.03 5.17
N GLU A 240 -9.15 24.33 4.88
CA GLU A 240 -9.57 24.83 3.57
C GLU A 240 -8.69 24.33 2.41
N ASP A 241 -7.40 24.10 2.66
CA ASP A 241 -6.40 23.67 1.68
C ASP A 241 -6.13 22.16 1.69
N TYR A 242 -6.81 21.39 2.54
CA TYR A 242 -6.53 19.96 2.73
C TYR A 242 -6.58 19.18 1.41
N VAL A 243 -7.66 19.37 0.64
CA VAL A 243 -7.86 18.68 -0.65
C VAL A 243 -6.78 19.09 -1.65
N ASP A 244 -6.36 20.36 -1.65
CA ASP A 244 -5.32 20.85 -2.54
C ASP A 244 -3.95 20.26 -2.22
N ILE A 245 -3.64 20.06 -0.93
CA ILE A 245 -2.40 19.42 -0.48
C ILE A 245 -2.41 17.92 -0.83
N VAL A 246 -3.51 17.20 -0.54
CA VAL A 246 -3.64 15.76 -0.82
C VAL A 246 -3.54 15.48 -2.32
N GLN A 247 -4.26 16.25 -3.14
CA GLN A 247 -4.25 16.12 -4.59
C GLN A 247 -3.04 16.77 -5.25
N ARG A 248 -2.09 17.32 -4.47
CA ARG A 248 -0.87 17.97 -4.96
C ARG A 248 -1.14 19.14 -5.91
N ARG A 249 -2.30 19.81 -5.77
CA ARG A 249 -2.56 21.11 -6.42
C ARG A 249 -1.75 22.22 -5.76
N ARG A 250 -1.45 22.08 -4.47
CA ARG A 250 -0.47 22.88 -3.75
C ARG A 250 0.64 21.97 -3.26
N VAL A 251 1.86 22.18 -3.76
CA VAL A 251 3.04 21.38 -3.42
C VAL A 251 4.00 22.21 -2.59
N GLY A 252 4.49 21.66 -1.48
CA GLY A 252 5.37 22.37 -0.56
C GLY A 252 5.65 21.61 0.73
N LEU A 253 5.98 22.37 1.76
CA LEU A 253 6.27 21.93 3.11
C LEU A 253 5.30 22.66 4.06
N TRP A 254 4.48 21.89 4.77
CA TRP A 254 3.30 22.39 5.47
C TRP A 254 3.45 22.17 6.96
N ASN A 255 3.37 23.22 7.77
CA ASN A 255 3.22 23.11 9.22
C ASN A 255 1.78 22.69 9.53
N VAL A 256 1.60 21.48 10.05
CA VAL A 256 0.29 20.84 10.25
C VAL A 256 0.10 20.41 11.71
N PRO A 257 -1.13 20.43 12.24
CA PRO A 257 -1.39 20.06 13.63
C PRO A 257 -1.27 18.57 13.92
N TYR A 258 -1.36 17.68 12.92
CA TYR A 258 -1.38 16.23 13.13
C TYR A 258 -0.69 15.52 11.96
N ILE A 259 0.12 14.52 12.29
CA ILE A 259 0.75 13.56 11.38
C ILE A 259 0.65 12.17 12.02
N SER A 260 0.59 11.11 11.21
CA SER A 260 0.52 9.73 11.71
C SER A 260 1.27 8.78 10.78
N SER A 261 1.37 7.51 11.20
CA SER A 261 1.76 6.33 10.43
C SER A 261 3.19 6.30 9.83
N VAL A 262 3.71 7.40 9.31
CA VAL A 262 5.08 7.52 8.80
C VAL A 262 5.62 8.93 9.03
N TYR A 263 6.72 9.03 9.77
CA TYR A 263 7.36 10.31 10.07
C TYR A 263 8.79 10.13 10.57
N MET A 264 9.59 11.19 10.38
CA MET A 264 10.95 11.30 10.85
C MET A 264 11.06 12.37 11.94
N VAL A 265 11.71 12.02 13.04
CA VAL A 265 12.06 12.92 14.14
C VAL A 265 13.57 13.02 14.24
N LYS A 266 14.10 14.24 14.23
CA LYS A 266 15.52 14.48 14.47
C LYS A 266 15.83 14.20 15.95
N ALA A 267 16.83 13.38 16.24
CA ALA A 267 17.13 12.96 17.61
C ALA A 267 17.49 14.14 18.54
N LYS A 268 18.02 15.25 17.99
CA LYS A 268 18.17 16.51 18.72
C LYS A 268 16.84 17.00 19.32
N ALA A 269 15.73 16.90 18.60
CA ALA A 269 14.41 17.28 19.10
C ALA A 269 14.04 16.43 20.33
N LEU A 270 14.24 15.10 20.25
CA LEU A 270 13.98 14.16 21.34
C LEU A 270 14.80 14.46 22.61
N ARG A 271 16.02 14.98 22.46
CA ARG A 271 16.96 15.23 23.57
C ARG A 271 16.90 16.64 24.16
N SER A 272 16.55 17.65 23.35
CA SER A 272 16.67 19.06 23.75
C SER A 272 15.39 19.88 23.69
N GLU A 273 14.38 19.46 22.93
CA GLU A 273 13.13 20.22 22.75
C GLU A 273 11.92 19.47 23.37
N LEU A 274 11.92 18.14 23.28
CA LEU A 274 10.86 17.26 23.79
C LEU A 274 11.28 16.66 25.14
N HIS A 275 11.10 17.44 26.20
CA HIS A 275 11.48 17.09 27.57
C HIS A 275 10.60 15.99 28.19
N GLN A 276 9.36 15.83 27.70
CA GLN A 276 8.50 14.74 28.14
C GLN A 276 8.97 13.42 27.54
N GLY A 277 9.26 12.46 28.41
CA GLY A 277 9.67 11.10 28.02
C GLY A 277 8.54 10.37 27.32
N ASP A 278 7.37 10.37 27.95
CA ASP A 278 6.12 9.83 27.41
C ASP A 278 5.50 10.82 26.42
N LEU A 279 5.49 10.43 25.14
CA LEU A 279 4.89 11.22 24.08
C LEU A 279 3.60 10.59 23.56
N PHE A 280 3.36 9.30 23.77
CA PHE A 280 2.26 8.57 23.16
C PHE A 280 1.05 8.34 24.09
N HIS A 281 1.09 8.79 25.35
CA HIS A 281 -0.11 8.85 26.20
C HIS A 281 -0.58 10.27 26.46
N SER A 282 -1.90 10.49 26.37
CA SER A 282 -2.54 11.73 26.80
C SER A 282 -4.04 11.55 27.03
N GLY A 283 -4.45 11.38 28.28
CA GLY A 283 -5.87 11.25 28.65
C GLY A 283 -6.56 10.07 27.96
N LYS A 284 -7.54 10.36 27.09
CA LYS A 284 -8.30 9.37 26.29
C LYS A 284 -7.94 9.39 24.81
N LEU A 285 -6.92 10.14 24.42
CA LEU A 285 -6.47 10.21 23.03
C LEU A 285 -5.82 8.88 22.65
N ASP A 286 -5.98 8.46 21.39
CA ASP A 286 -5.16 7.39 20.84
C ASP A 286 -3.68 7.82 20.75
N ALA A 287 -2.80 6.84 20.51
CA ALA A 287 -1.35 7.04 20.55
C ALA A 287 -0.85 8.15 19.60
N ASP A 288 -1.39 8.21 18.38
CA ASP A 288 -0.96 9.20 17.38
C ASP A 288 -1.50 10.61 17.71
N MET A 289 -2.76 10.68 18.18
CA MET A 289 -3.32 11.94 18.67
C MET A 289 -2.56 12.46 19.89
N ALA A 290 -2.20 11.58 20.83
CA ALA A 290 -1.41 11.89 22.00
C ALA A 290 -0.01 12.39 21.61
N PHE A 291 0.66 11.70 20.70
CA PHE A 291 1.95 12.12 20.13
C PHE A 291 1.90 13.54 19.58
N CYS A 292 0.96 13.80 18.68
CA CYS A 292 0.80 15.12 18.08
C CYS A 292 0.43 16.17 19.14
N HIS A 293 -0.45 15.84 20.08
CA HIS A 293 -0.84 16.74 21.17
C HIS A 293 0.34 17.13 22.06
N ASN A 294 1.12 16.15 22.51
CA ASN A 294 2.26 16.34 23.40
C ASN A 294 3.41 17.12 22.72
N ILE A 295 3.62 16.91 21.41
CA ILE A 295 4.57 17.71 20.62
C ILE A 295 4.11 19.18 20.52
N ARG A 296 2.83 19.41 20.21
CA ARG A 296 2.28 20.78 20.11
C ARG A 296 2.35 21.53 21.43
N ASN A 297 2.10 20.87 22.55
CA ASN A 297 2.19 21.47 23.88
C ASN A 297 3.61 21.92 24.24
N GLN A 298 4.62 21.32 23.61
CA GLN A 298 6.03 21.69 23.75
C GLN A 298 6.48 22.71 22.68
N GLY A 299 5.57 23.22 21.85
CA GLY A 299 5.84 24.27 20.88
C GLY A 299 6.66 23.83 19.66
N VAL A 300 6.79 22.52 19.44
CA VAL A 300 7.53 21.97 18.29
C VAL A 300 6.59 21.83 17.09
N PHE A 301 7.02 22.33 15.93
CA PHE A 301 6.26 22.19 14.69
C PHE A 301 6.39 20.80 14.09
N MET A 302 5.29 20.31 13.52
CA MET A 302 5.24 19.10 12.71
C MET A 302 5.06 19.50 11.26
N TYR A 303 6.00 19.08 10.41
CA TYR A 303 5.96 19.38 9.00
C TYR A 303 5.45 18.20 8.19
N LEU A 304 4.73 18.48 7.11
CA LEU A 304 4.34 17.52 6.09
C LEU A 304 4.94 17.96 4.76
N THR A 305 5.60 17.06 4.04
CA THR A 305 6.07 17.33 2.67
C THR A 305 5.27 16.52 1.66
N ASN A 306 4.74 17.20 0.64
CA ASN A 306 4.15 16.56 -0.53
C ASN A 306 4.94 16.86 -1.81
N ARG A 307 6.22 17.23 -1.69
CA ARG A 307 7.09 17.58 -2.84
C ARG A 307 7.40 16.40 -3.76
N HIS A 308 7.40 15.18 -3.23
CA HIS A 308 7.63 13.94 -3.97
C HIS A 308 6.50 12.97 -3.71
N GLN A 309 6.21 12.08 -4.67
CA GLN A 309 5.37 10.91 -4.40
C GLN A 309 6.19 9.92 -3.56
N PHE A 310 5.70 9.61 -2.37
CA PHE A 310 6.39 8.72 -1.43
C PHE A 310 5.80 7.32 -1.41
N GLY A 311 4.47 7.23 -1.52
CA GLY A 311 3.75 5.99 -1.32
C GLY A 311 2.26 6.21 -1.10
N HIS A 312 1.61 5.18 -0.58
CA HIS A 312 0.19 5.18 -0.22
C HIS A 312 -0.03 4.39 1.06
N ILE A 313 -1.26 4.39 1.55
CA ILE A 313 -1.68 3.66 2.74
C ILE A 313 -2.63 2.54 2.33
N LEU A 314 -2.40 1.34 2.84
CA LEU A 314 -3.28 0.20 2.63
C LEU A 314 -4.64 0.44 3.27
N SER A 315 -5.67 -0.17 2.68
CA SER A 315 -6.96 -0.36 3.33
C SER A 315 -6.88 -1.61 4.21
N LEU A 316 -7.05 -1.43 5.51
CA LEU A 316 -7.14 -2.53 6.48
C LEU A 316 -8.60 -2.95 6.74
N GLU A 317 -9.56 -2.28 6.08
CA GLU A 317 -10.98 -2.56 6.22
C GLU A 317 -11.29 -4.00 5.80
N ASN A 318 -11.88 -4.76 6.74
CA ASN A 318 -12.30 -6.14 6.56
C ASN A 318 -11.17 -7.12 6.19
N TYR A 319 -9.91 -6.84 6.56
CA TYR A 319 -8.86 -7.84 6.42
C TYR A 319 -9.14 -9.02 7.36
N GLN A 320 -9.22 -10.22 6.79
CA GLN A 320 -9.47 -11.46 7.51
C GLN A 320 -8.18 -12.27 7.59
N THR A 321 -8.01 -13.01 8.68
CA THR A 321 -6.84 -13.88 8.92
C THR A 321 -7.26 -15.36 8.98
N THR A 322 -8.31 -15.72 8.25
CA THR A 322 -8.94 -17.05 8.28
C THR A 322 -8.44 -18.00 7.18
N HIS A 323 -7.66 -17.49 6.24
CA HIS A 323 -7.08 -18.24 5.13
C HIS A 323 -5.58 -18.50 5.39
N LEU A 324 -5.01 -19.48 4.70
CA LEU A 324 -3.57 -19.73 4.71
C LEU A 324 -2.83 -18.54 4.08
N HIS A 325 -3.35 -18.02 2.97
CA HIS A 325 -2.83 -16.88 2.21
C HIS A 325 -3.89 -15.77 2.08
N ASN A 326 -4.12 -15.04 3.16
CA ASN A 326 -5.15 -13.99 3.27
C ASN A 326 -5.03 -12.87 2.23
N ASP A 327 -3.82 -12.58 1.76
CA ASP A 327 -3.55 -11.58 0.73
C ASP A 327 -4.27 -11.91 -0.61
N LEU A 328 -4.56 -13.18 -0.91
CA LEU A 328 -5.30 -13.56 -2.13
C LEU A 328 -6.67 -12.88 -2.19
N TRP A 329 -7.32 -12.66 -1.05
CA TRP A 329 -8.65 -12.02 -0.96
C TRP A 329 -8.61 -10.49 -0.99
N GLN A 330 -7.45 -9.87 -1.19
CA GLN A 330 -7.28 -8.41 -1.11
C GLN A 330 -7.50 -7.65 -2.43
N ILE A 331 -7.93 -8.32 -3.49
CA ILE A 331 -8.13 -7.70 -4.82
C ILE A 331 -9.11 -6.52 -4.81
N PHE A 332 -10.08 -6.50 -3.89
CA PHE A 332 -11.05 -5.40 -3.77
C PHE A 332 -10.54 -4.25 -2.90
N SER A 333 -9.96 -4.56 -1.74
CA SER A 333 -9.55 -3.55 -0.75
C SER A 333 -8.26 -2.84 -1.16
N ASN A 334 -7.34 -3.57 -1.81
CA ASN A 334 -5.99 -3.11 -2.14
C ASN A 334 -5.58 -3.58 -3.56
N PRO A 335 -6.31 -3.16 -4.61
CA PRO A 335 -6.13 -3.71 -5.97
C PRO A 335 -4.73 -3.49 -6.55
N GLU A 336 -4.11 -2.34 -6.29
CA GLU A 336 -2.77 -2.02 -6.81
C GLU A 336 -1.68 -2.91 -6.19
N ASP A 337 -1.75 -3.16 -4.88
CA ASP A 337 -0.82 -4.01 -4.14
C ASP A 337 -1.06 -5.49 -4.44
N TRP A 338 -2.32 -5.89 -4.58
CA TRP A 338 -2.69 -7.22 -5.06
C TRP A 338 -2.13 -7.49 -6.45
N ARG A 339 -2.28 -6.52 -7.37
CA ARG A 339 -1.70 -6.60 -8.72
C ARG A 339 -0.19 -6.76 -8.68
N GLU A 340 0.50 -5.97 -7.86
CA GLU A 340 1.96 -6.04 -7.73
C GLU A 340 2.42 -7.42 -7.22
N LYS A 341 1.70 -8.02 -6.26
CA LYS A 341 2.05 -9.34 -5.72
C LYS A 341 1.71 -10.48 -6.67
N TYR A 342 0.55 -10.43 -7.33
CA TYR A 342 -0.05 -11.60 -7.96
C TYR A 342 -0.13 -11.58 -9.48
N ILE A 343 -0.13 -10.41 -10.11
CA ILE A 343 -0.22 -10.31 -11.57
C ILE A 343 1.19 -10.25 -12.15
N HIS A 344 1.42 -11.07 -13.16
CA HIS A 344 2.74 -11.17 -13.78
C HIS A 344 3.22 -9.80 -14.26
N GLU A 345 4.47 -9.45 -13.94
CA GLU A 345 5.09 -8.15 -14.31
C GLU A 345 4.98 -7.81 -15.82
N ASN A 346 4.90 -8.82 -16.68
CA ASN A 346 4.80 -8.70 -18.13
C ASN A 346 3.36 -8.66 -18.66
N TYR A 347 2.34 -8.79 -17.81
CA TYR A 347 0.93 -8.72 -18.21
C TYR A 347 0.59 -7.40 -18.93
N THR A 348 1.10 -6.27 -18.44
CA THR A 348 0.86 -4.96 -19.10
C THR A 348 1.50 -4.90 -20.50
N ALA A 349 2.59 -5.63 -20.74
CA ALA A 349 3.18 -5.78 -22.07
C ALA A 349 2.32 -6.71 -22.94
N ALA A 350 1.81 -7.82 -22.38
CA ALA A 350 0.86 -8.74 -23.01
C ALA A 350 -0.41 -8.04 -23.49
N LEU A 351 -1.01 -7.19 -22.65
CA LEU A 351 -2.19 -6.41 -23.01
C LEU A 351 -1.93 -5.43 -24.18
N LYS A 352 -0.68 -4.99 -24.37
CA LYS A 352 -0.25 -4.19 -25.52
C LYS A 352 0.11 -5.04 -26.76
N GLY A 353 -0.13 -6.36 -26.71
CA GLY A 353 0.16 -7.32 -27.77
C GLY A 353 1.61 -7.82 -27.82
N LYS A 354 2.44 -7.50 -26.82
CA LYS A 354 3.83 -8.01 -26.74
C LYS A 354 3.88 -9.22 -25.82
N LEU A 355 4.64 -10.27 -26.13
CA LEU A 355 4.67 -11.50 -25.30
C LEU A 355 3.34 -12.27 -25.29
N VAL A 356 2.52 -12.08 -26.32
CA VAL A 356 1.40 -12.97 -26.63
C VAL A 356 1.84 -13.86 -27.77
N GLU A 357 1.68 -15.16 -27.58
CA GLU A 357 1.96 -16.18 -28.59
C GLU A 357 0.64 -16.83 -29.04
N MET A 358 0.67 -17.47 -30.21
CA MET A 358 -0.44 -18.27 -30.71
C MET A 358 0.06 -19.68 -31.08
N PRO A 359 0.33 -20.55 -30.08
CA PRO A 359 0.95 -21.86 -30.31
C PRO A 359 0.13 -22.80 -31.21
N CYS A 360 -1.20 -22.64 -31.23
CA CYS A 360 -2.11 -23.33 -32.14
C CYS A 360 -3.07 -22.31 -32.75
N PRO A 361 -3.71 -22.58 -33.91
CA PRO A 361 -4.69 -21.68 -34.50
C PRO A 361 -5.77 -21.27 -33.50
N ASP A 362 -5.98 -19.97 -33.31
CA ASP A 362 -6.93 -19.37 -32.35
C ASP A 362 -6.77 -19.85 -30.89
N VAL A 363 -5.56 -20.26 -30.53
CA VAL A 363 -5.17 -20.55 -29.14
C VAL A 363 -4.10 -19.54 -28.75
N TYR A 364 -4.46 -18.54 -27.96
CA TYR A 364 -3.53 -17.53 -27.47
C TYR A 364 -2.85 -17.99 -26.19
N TRP A 365 -1.62 -17.51 -25.96
CA TRP A 365 -0.83 -17.85 -24.80
C TRP A 365 -0.06 -16.63 -24.29
N PHE A 366 -0.31 -16.24 -23.03
CA PHE A 366 0.25 -15.01 -22.45
C PHE A 366 0.49 -15.11 -20.94
N PRO A 367 1.39 -14.31 -20.36
CA PRO A 367 1.63 -14.27 -18.92
C PRO A 367 0.49 -13.58 -18.17
N ILE A 368 0.05 -14.16 -17.04
CA ILE A 368 -1.04 -13.62 -16.21
C ILE A 368 -0.72 -13.57 -14.72
N PHE A 369 -0.12 -14.61 -14.15
CA PHE A 369 0.16 -14.73 -12.72
C PHE A 369 1.66 -14.76 -12.42
N THR A 370 2.05 -14.22 -11.26
CA THR A 370 3.39 -14.40 -10.69
C THR A 370 3.55 -15.83 -10.18
N ASP A 371 4.80 -16.24 -9.95
CA ASP A 371 5.05 -17.55 -9.31
C ASP A 371 4.38 -17.64 -7.94
N THR A 372 4.40 -16.55 -7.15
CA THR A 372 3.74 -16.45 -5.85
C THR A 372 2.22 -16.63 -5.94
N ALA A 373 1.55 -16.03 -6.93
CA ALA A 373 0.11 -16.25 -7.12
C ALA A 373 -0.21 -17.72 -7.36
N CYS A 374 0.61 -18.38 -8.18
CA CYS A 374 0.42 -19.79 -8.47
C CYS A 374 0.68 -20.68 -7.26
N ASP A 375 1.76 -20.42 -6.51
CA ASP A 375 2.11 -21.20 -5.32
C ASP A 375 1.05 -21.05 -4.22
N GLU A 376 0.71 -19.80 -3.86
CA GLU A 376 -0.27 -19.53 -2.79
C GLU A 376 -1.66 -20.07 -3.15
N LEU A 377 -2.07 -20.03 -4.43
CA LEU A 377 -3.33 -20.64 -4.87
C LEU A 377 -3.32 -22.17 -4.77
N VAL A 378 -2.21 -22.82 -5.15
CA VAL A 378 -2.09 -24.28 -5.01
C VAL A 378 -2.06 -24.69 -3.53
N GLU A 379 -1.34 -23.94 -2.71
CA GLU A 379 -1.26 -24.16 -1.26
C GLU A 379 -2.62 -24.01 -0.58
N GLU A 380 -3.44 -23.02 -0.95
CA GLU A 380 -4.84 -22.90 -0.49
C GLU A 380 -5.70 -24.11 -0.89
N MET A 381 -5.60 -24.56 -2.15
CA MET A 381 -6.39 -25.69 -2.64
C MET A 381 -6.04 -26.99 -1.91
N GLU A 382 -4.74 -27.23 -1.68
CA GLU A 382 -4.29 -28.38 -0.91
C GLU A 382 -4.60 -28.24 0.59
N HIS A 383 -4.61 -27.03 1.14
CA HIS A 383 -5.03 -26.77 2.51
C HIS A 383 -6.52 -27.09 2.73
N TYR A 384 -7.37 -26.74 1.77
CA TYR A 384 -8.79 -27.13 1.79
C TYR A 384 -8.95 -28.65 1.67
N GLY A 385 -8.21 -29.29 0.77
CA GLY A 385 -8.01 -30.73 0.70
C GLY A 385 -9.20 -31.59 0.26
N GLN A 386 -10.41 -31.01 0.11
CA GLN A 386 -11.61 -31.74 -0.33
C GLN A 386 -11.73 -31.79 -1.85
N TRP A 387 -10.77 -32.45 -2.50
CA TRP A 387 -10.76 -32.69 -3.95
C TRP A 387 -11.93 -33.59 -4.40
N SER A 388 -12.43 -33.38 -5.62
CA SER A 388 -13.45 -34.26 -6.22
C SER A 388 -12.93 -35.70 -6.38
N THR A 389 -13.83 -36.65 -6.59
CA THR A 389 -13.46 -38.04 -6.90
C THR A 389 -13.17 -38.26 -8.38
N GLY A 390 -13.44 -37.29 -9.26
CA GLY A 390 -13.38 -37.43 -10.71
C GLY A 390 -14.52 -38.26 -11.30
N ASP A 391 -15.64 -38.41 -10.58
CA ASP A 391 -16.84 -39.09 -11.05
C ASP A 391 -17.82 -38.12 -11.73
N ASN A 392 -18.65 -38.63 -12.63
CA ASN A 392 -19.67 -37.83 -13.33
C ASN A 392 -20.73 -37.23 -12.41
N THR A 393 -20.83 -37.66 -11.15
CA THR A 393 -21.78 -37.12 -10.18
C THR A 393 -21.05 -36.40 -9.08
N ASP A 394 -21.27 -35.09 -8.97
CA ASP A 394 -20.65 -34.27 -7.96
C ASP A 394 -21.69 -33.39 -7.26
N SER A 395 -22.00 -33.71 -5.99
CA SER A 395 -22.99 -32.98 -5.19
C SER A 395 -22.55 -31.58 -4.79
N ARG A 396 -21.28 -31.20 -5.04
CA ARG A 396 -20.69 -29.90 -4.68
C ARG A 396 -20.98 -28.85 -5.76
N ILE A 397 -21.37 -29.27 -6.96
CA ILE A 397 -21.74 -28.38 -8.07
C ILE A 397 -23.26 -28.30 -8.28
N GLN A 398 -23.73 -27.18 -8.82
CA GLN A 398 -25.14 -26.97 -9.12
C GLN A 398 -25.57 -27.89 -10.28
N GLY A 399 -26.54 -28.78 -10.02
CA GLY A 399 -27.05 -29.76 -11.01
C GLY A 399 -26.49 -31.17 -10.83
N GLY A 400 -25.42 -31.35 -10.05
CA GLY A 400 -24.99 -32.67 -9.57
C GLY A 400 -24.32 -33.57 -10.60
N TYR A 401 -24.09 -33.11 -11.83
CA TYR A 401 -23.58 -33.94 -12.93
C TYR A 401 -22.56 -33.22 -13.81
N GLU A 402 -21.39 -33.83 -13.97
CA GLU A 402 -20.33 -33.39 -14.88
C GLU A 402 -20.23 -34.32 -16.08
N ASN A 403 -20.34 -33.76 -17.28
CA ASN A 403 -20.22 -34.54 -18.51
C ASN A 403 -18.80 -35.11 -18.69
N VAL A 404 -17.80 -34.37 -18.21
CA VAL A 404 -16.37 -34.70 -18.34
C VAL A 404 -15.69 -34.38 -17.02
N PRO A 405 -15.74 -35.31 -16.04
CA PRO A 405 -15.34 -35.00 -14.67
C PRO A 405 -13.83 -34.86 -14.52
N THR A 406 -13.42 -33.97 -13.61
CA THR A 406 -12.03 -33.77 -13.21
C THR A 406 -11.87 -33.86 -11.70
N ILE A 407 -10.69 -34.27 -11.20
CA ILE A 407 -10.31 -34.14 -9.79
C ILE A 407 -9.97 -32.67 -9.52
N ASP A 408 -10.90 -31.96 -8.90
CA ASP A 408 -10.85 -30.51 -8.77
C ASP A 408 -11.48 -29.96 -7.48
N ILE A 409 -11.24 -28.65 -7.30
CA ILE A 409 -11.86 -27.80 -6.30
C ILE A 409 -12.32 -26.52 -7.01
N HIS A 410 -13.59 -26.16 -6.83
CA HIS A 410 -14.18 -24.95 -7.37
C HIS A 410 -13.86 -23.74 -6.49
N MET A 411 -13.73 -22.56 -7.12
CA MET A 411 -13.40 -21.31 -6.41
C MET A 411 -14.44 -20.96 -5.34
N ASN A 412 -15.72 -21.31 -5.53
CA ASN A 412 -16.77 -21.08 -4.54
C ASN A 412 -16.62 -21.94 -3.27
N GLN A 413 -16.02 -23.14 -3.36
CA GLN A 413 -15.84 -24.05 -2.23
C GLN A 413 -14.84 -23.51 -1.20
N ILE A 414 -13.89 -22.70 -1.65
CA ILE A 414 -12.94 -21.98 -0.80
C ILE A 414 -13.36 -20.51 -0.56
N GLY A 415 -14.54 -20.11 -1.03
CA GLY A 415 -15.02 -18.73 -0.89
C GLY A 415 -14.23 -17.69 -1.69
N PHE A 416 -13.62 -18.08 -2.82
CA PHE A 416 -12.78 -17.24 -3.69
C PHE A 416 -13.47 -16.85 -5.02
N GLU A 417 -14.73 -17.20 -5.21
CA GLU A 417 -15.49 -16.96 -6.45
C GLU A 417 -15.57 -15.48 -6.81
N ARG A 418 -15.80 -14.60 -5.82
CA ARG A 418 -15.97 -13.15 -6.06
C ARG A 418 -14.65 -12.50 -6.47
N GLU A 419 -13.57 -12.89 -5.80
CA GLU A 419 -12.20 -12.44 -6.03
C GLU A 419 -11.73 -12.92 -7.41
N TRP A 420 -11.99 -14.19 -7.72
CA TRP A 420 -11.72 -14.76 -9.04
C TRP A 420 -12.49 -14.02 -10.14
N TYR A 421 -13.78 -13.73 -9.93
CA TYR A 421 -14.56 -12.95 -10.89
C TYR A 421 -14.00 -11.55 -11.12
N LYS A 422 -13.57 -10.88 -10.05
CA LYS A 422 -12.91 -9.57 -10.15
C LYS A 422 -11.61 -9.66 -10.94
N PHE A 423 -10.82 -10.72 -10.73
CA PHE A 423 -9.63 -11.00 -11.54
C PHE A 423 -9.98 -11.19 -13.03
N LEU A 424 -11.02 -11.96 -13.35
CA LEU A 424 -11.47 -12.17 -14.73
C LEU A 424 -11.86 -10.84 -15.40
N LEU A 425 -12.66 -10.02 -14.71
CA LEU A 425 -13.10 -8.72 -15.22
C LEU A 425 -11.93 -7.74 -15.43
N ASP A 426 -11.00 -7.66 -14.49
CA ASP A 426 -9.93 -6.67 -14.52
C ASP A 426 -8.76 -7.06 -15.45
N TYR A 427 -8.52 -8.38 -15.62
CA TYR A 427 -7.31 -8.86 -16.30
C TYR A 427 -7.58 -9.80 -17.50
N ILE A 428 -8.69 -10.54 -17.52
CA ILE A 428 -8.99 -11.47 -18.62
C ILE A 428 -9.91 -10.82 -19.66
N ALA A 429 -10.92 -10.06 -19.25
CA ALA A 429 -11.81 -9.37 -20.18
C ALA A 429 -11.02 -8.43 -21.13
N PRO A 430 -10.14 -7.52 -20.64
CA PRO A 430 -9.49 -6.54 -21.51
C PRO A 430 -8.54 -7.18 -22.54
N ILE A 431 -7.84 -8.26 -22.16
CA ILE A 431 -6.95 -8.96 -23.10
C ILE A 431 -7.74 -9.83 -24.07
N THR A 432 -8.86 -10.43 -23.66
CA THR A 432 -9.76 -11.16 -24.57
C THR A 432 -10.27 -10.25 -25.69
N GLU A 433 -10.82 -9.07 -25.34
CA GLU A 433 -11.33 -8.11 -26.33
C GLU A 433 -10.22 -7.57 -27.27
N LYS A 434 -8.98 -7.53 -26.76
CA LYS A 434 -7.81 -7.16 -27.56
C LYS A 434 -7.41 -8.23 -28.56
N LEU A 435 -7.44 -9.51 -28.15
CA LEU A 435 -7.02 -10.66 -28.95
C LEU A 435 -8.09 -11.13 -29.92
N TYR A 436 -9.37 -10.88 -29.62
CA TYR A 436 -10.51 -11.14 -30.49
C TYR A 436 -11.26 -9.85 -30.82
N PRO A 437 -10.72 -8.99 -31.71
CA PRO A 437 -11.37 -7.73 -32.06
C PRO A 437 -12.81 -7.95 -32.55
N GLY A 438 -13.76 -7.26 -31.91
CA GLY A 438 -15.19 -7.39 -32.18
C GLY A 438 -15.94 -8.30 -31.22
N TYR A 439 -15.23 -9.05 -30.37
CA TYR A 439 -15.81 -9.73 -29.21
C TYR A 439 -15.76 -8.80 -27.99
N TYR A 440 -16.85 -8.76 -27.22
CA TYR A 440 -16.96 -8.01 -25.98
C TYR A 440 -17.46 -8.94 -24.89
N THR A 441 -16.88 -8.85 -23.69
CA THR A 441 -17.13 -9.84 -22.65
C THR A 441 -17.27 -9.22 -21.27
N LYS A 442 -18.13 -9.83 -20.46
CA LYS A 442 -18.20 -9.60 -19.01
C LYS A 442 -17.67 -10.78 -18.22
N THR A 443 -17.02 -11.73 -18.90
CA THR A 443 -16.43 -12.95 -18.34
C THR A 443 -17.37 -13.67 -17.38
N GLN A 444 -18.64 -13.81 -17.75
CA GLN A 444 -19.59 -14.55 -16.92
C GLN A 444 -19.15 -16.01 -16.87
N PHE A 445 -19.24 -16.65 -15.71
CA PHE A 445 -18.87 -18.06 -15.58
C PHE A 445 -19.83 -18.77 -14.64
N GLU A 446 -20.05 -20.05 -14.93
CA GLU A 446 -20.69 -20.98 -13.99
C GLU A 446 -19.64 -21.87 -13.30
N LEU A 447 -18.51 -22.13 -13.99
CA LEU A 447 -17.47 -23.05 -13.52
C LEU A 447 -16.10 -22.38 -13.59
N ALA A 448 -15.49 -22.20 -12.41
CA ALA A 448 -14.09 -21.84 -12.22
C ALA A 448 -13.50 -22.73 -11.13
N PHE A 449 -12.42 -23.42 -11.44
CA PHE A 449 -11.90 -24.50 -10.61
C PHE A 449 -10.40 -24.74 -10.85
N VAL A 450 -9.74 -25.33 -9.87
CA VAL A 450 -8.36 -25.84 -10.00
C VAL A 450 -8.42 -27.34 -10.14
N VAL A 451 -7.79 -27.86 -11.20
CA VAL A 451 -7.69 -29.29 -11.47
C VAL A 451 -6.32 -29.81 -11.02
N ARG A 452 -6.30 -31.02 -10.48
CA ARG A 452 -5.10 -31.76 -10.12
C ARG A 452 -4.98 -33.05 -10.92
N TYR A 453 -3.89 -33.17 -11.69
CA TYR A 453 -3.58 -34.41 -12.40
C TYR A 453 -2.40 -35.14 -11.75
N LYS A 454 -2.58 -36.43 -11.47
CA LYS A 454 -1.54 -37.33 -10.96
C LYS A 454 -1.58 -38.70 -11.65
N PRO A 455 -0.43 -39.41 -11.77
CA PRO A 455 -0.36 -40.75 -12.35
C PRO A 455 -1.23 -41.80 -11.65
N ASP A 456 -1.39 -41.68 -10.33
CA ASP A 456 -2.07 -42.61 -9.44
C ASP A 456 -3.53 -42.24 -9.13
N GLU A 457 -3.99 -41.08 -9.60
CA GLU A 457 -5.37 -40.62 -9.52
C GLU A 457 -5.95 -40.48 -10.94
N GLN A 458 -6.23 -39.26 -11.39
CA GLN A 458 -6.62 -38.95 -12.76
C GLN A 458 -5.43 -38.31 -13.51
N PRO A 459 -4.75 -39.03 -14.43
CA PRO A 459 -3.56 -38.49 -15.10
C PRO A 459 -3.87 -37.67 -16.34
N SER A 460 -5.06 -37.82 -16.93
CA SER A 460 -5.41 -37.30 -18.25
C SER A 460 -6.89 -36.94 -18.33
N LEU A 461 -7.27 -36.18 -19.35
CA LEU A 461 -8.66 -35.85 -19.63
C LEU A 461 -9.02 -36.22 -21.07
N MET A 462 -10.11 -36.97 -21.24
CA MET A 462 -10.55 -37.45 -22.55
C MET A 462 -10.91 -36.29 -23.49
N PRO A 463 -10.91 -36.50 -24.83
CA PRO A 463 -11.31 -35.48 -25.77
C PRO A 463 -12.71 -34.91 -25.51
N HIS A 464 -12.85 -33.59 -25.42
CA HIS A 464 -14.13 -32.92 -25.14
C HIS A 464 -14.22 -31.50 -25.72
N HIS A 465 -15.41 -30.91 -25.59
CA HIS A 465 -15.66 -29.48 -25.73
C HIS A 465 -16.01 -28.90 -24.37
N ASP A 466 -15.64 -27.64 -24.17
CA ASP A 466 -16.03 -26.90 -22.98
C ASP A 466 -17.42 -26.30 -23.16
N ALA A 467 -18.17 -26.21 -22.06
CA ALA A 467 -19.45 -25.51 -22.01
C ALA A 467 -19.23 -24.00 -21.90
N SER A 468 -18.45 -23.40 -22.81
CA SER A 468 -18.07 -21.98 -22.80
C SER A 468 -18.06 -21.39 -24.21
N THR A 469 -18.15 -20.06 -24.33
CA THR A 469 -17.75 -19.39 -25.56
C THR A 469 -16.24 -19.46 -25.71
N PHE A 470 -15.50 -19.13 -24.64
CA PHE A 470 -14.06 -19.31 -24.56
C PHE A 470 -13.62 -19.79 -23.18
N THR A 471 -12.47 -20.45 -23.14
CA THR A 471 -11.88 -21.03 -21.94
C THR A 471 -10.54 -20.39 -21.68
N ILE A 472 -10.23 -20.15 -20.41
CA ILE A 472 -8.86 -19.90 -19.96
C ILE A 472 -8.34 -21.11 -19.19
N ASN A 473 -7.05 -21.40 -19.37
CA ASN A 473 -6.36 -22.50 -18.71
C ASN A 473 -4.96 -22.04 -18.29
N ILE A 474 -4.78 -21.79 -16.99
CA ILE A 474 -3.58 -21.24 -16.38
C ILE A 474 -2.75 -22.36 -15.76
N ALA A 475 -1.48 -22.47 -16.15
CA ALA A 475 -0.56 -23.40 -15.51
C ALA A 475 -0.08 -22.86 -14.15
N LEU A 476 -0.26 -23.64 -13.09
CA LEU A 476 0.09 -23.23 -11.72
C LEU A 476 1.43 -23.79 -11.24
N ASN A 477 1.99 -24.79 -11.91
CA ASN A 477 3.31 -25.34 -11.58
C ASN A 477 4.13 -25.74 -12.82
N ARG A 478 5.39 -26.13 -12.63
CA ARG A 478 6.40 -26.23 -13.68
C ARG A 478 6.58 -27.66 -14.19
N VAL A 479 6.46 -27.82 -15.49
CA VAL A 479 6.84 -29.04 -16.20
C VAL A 479 8.35 -29.31 -16.03
N GLY A 480 8.72 -30.58 -15.82
CA GLY A 480 10.09 -31.03 -15.62
C GLY A 480 10.66 -30.80 -14.21
N ILE A 481 9.95 -30.05 -13.36
CA ILE A 481 10.32 -29.83 -11.94
C ILE A 481 9.27 -30.49 -11.05
N ASP A 482 8.01 -30.09 -11.18
CA ASP A 482 6.92 -30.53 -10.32
C ASP A 482 6.17 -31.75 -10.91
N TYR A 483 6.18 -31.88 -12.23
CA TYR A 483 5.57 -33.00 -12.96
C TYR A 483 6.27 -33.30 -14.30
N GLU A 484 6.08 -34.51 -14.83
CA GLU A 484 6.50 -34.92 -16.17
C GLU A 484 5.27 -35.32 -17.02
N GLY A 485 5.35 -35.17 -18.34
CA GLY A 485 4.22 -35.36 -19.25
C GLY A 485 3.24 -34.18 -19.21
N GLY A 486 1.97 -34.45 -19.49
CA GLY A 486 0.92 -33.43 -19.45
C GLY A 486 0.85 -32.55 -20.71
N GLY A 487 0.03 -31.51 -20.61
CA GLY A 487 -0.25 -30.56 -21.68
C GLY A 487 -1.70 -30.55 -22.13
N CYS A 488 -1.95 -29.88 -23.25
CA CYS A 488 -3.24 -29.84 -23.93
C CYS A 488 -3.02 -30.09 -25.42
N ARG A 489 -3.85 -30.94 -26.04
CA ARG A 489 -3.82 -31.19 -27.48
C ARG A 489 -5.16 -30.82 -28.11
N PHE A 490 -5.11 -30.01 -29.16
CA PHE A 490 -6.26 -29.67 -29.97
C PHE A 490 -6.31 -30.59 -31.19
N LEU A 491 -7.27 -31.52 -31.20
CA LEU A 491 -7.31 -32.65 -32.13
C LEU A 491 -7.48 -32.21 -33.58
N ARG A 492 -8.40 -31.26 -33.83
CA ARG A 492 -8.69 -30.72 -35.17
C ARG A 492 -7.47 -30.13 -35.86
N TYR A 493 -6.51 -29.61 -35.09
CA TYR A 493 -5.30 -28.96 -35.60
C TYR A 493 -4.05 -29.84 -35.50
N ASN A 494 -4.18 -31.04 -34.91
CA ASN A 494 -3.05 -31.89 -34.51
C ASN A 494 -1.93 -31.09 -33.81
N CYS A 495 -2.33 -30.13 -32.95
CA CYS A 495 -1.42 -29.20 -32.29
C CYS A 495 -1.41 -29.51 -30.79
N SER A 496 -0.23 -29.49 -30.15
CA SER A 496 -0.07 -29.81 -28.73
C SER A 496 0.80 -28.79 -28.03
N ILE A 497 0.35 -28.34 -26.85
CA ILE A 497 1.13 -27.55 -25.92
C ILE A 497 1.58 -28.49 -24.80
N ARG A 498 2.84 -28.97 -24.88
CA ARG A 498 3.41 -29.97 -23.96
C ARG A 498 4.24 -29.38 -22.83
N ALA A 499 4.67 -28.13 -22.98
CA ALA A 499 5.46 -27.43 -21.96
C ALA A 499 4.75 -26.14 -21.51
N PRO A 500 3.62 -26.23 -20.79
CA PRO A 500 3.00 -25.05 -20.17
C PRO A 500 3.98 -24.33 -19.25
N ARG A 501 3.92 -23.00 -19.26
CA ARG A 501 4.76 -22.10 -18.47
C ARG A 501 3.96 -21.71 -17.24
N LYS A 502 4.52 -21.89 -16.05
CA LYS A 502 3.90 -21.45 -14.80
C LYS A 502 3.53 -19.97 -14.88
N GLY A 503 2.33 -19.62 -14.43
CA GLY A 503 1.80 -18.26 -14.49
C GLY A 503 1.35 -17.79 -15.88
N TRP A 504 1.41 -18.64 -16.91
CA TRP A 504 0.89 -18.33 -18.25
C TRP A 504 -0.46 -18.99 -18.48
N THR A 505 -1.30 -18.33 -19.26
CA THR A 505 -2.66 -18.77 -19.58
C THR A 505 -2.84 -19.08 -21.06
N LEU A 506 -3.40 -20.25 -21.36
CA LEU A 506 -3.94 -20.55 -22.66
C LEU A 506 -5.37 -20.01 -22.74
N MET A 507 -5.72 -19.38 -23.85
CA MET A 507 -7.05 -18.87 -24.13
C MET A 507 -7.52 -19.37 -25.50
N HIS A 508 -8.65 -20.07 -25.55
CA HIS A 508 -9.18 -20.65 -26.78
C HIS A 508 -10.71 -20.71 -26.77
N PRO A 509 -11.38 -20.77 -27.93
CA PRO A 509 -12.81 -21.06 -28.00
C PRO A 509 -13.16 -22.40 -27.32
N GLY A 510 -14.29 -22.50 -26.63
CA GLY A 510 -14.71 -23.72 -25.93
C GLY A 510 -15.51 -24.69 -26.80
N ARG A 511 -16.37 -24.14 -27.68
CA ARG A 511 -17.31 -24.89 -28.51
C ARG A 511 -16.87 -25.03 -29.96
N LEU A 512 -17.44 -26.04 -30.64
CA LEU A 512 -17.38 -26.31 -32.09
C LEU A 512 -15.99 -26.64 -32.66
N THR A 513 -15.00 -25.78 -32.45
CA THR A 513 -13.75 -25.77 -33.23
C THR A 513 -12.54 -26.31 -32.48
N HIS A 514 -12.55 -26.28 -31.15
CA HIS A 514 -11.38 -26.62 -30.32
C HIS A 514 -11.63 -27.88 -29.49
N TYR A 515 -12.03 -28.96 -30.17
CA TYR A 515 -12.12 -30.28 -29.53
C TYR A 515 -10.72 -30.70 -29.08
N HIS A 516 -10.55 -30.88 -27.76
CA HIS A 516 -9.23 -30.97 -27.16
C HIS A 516 -9.16 -32.04 -26.06
N GLU A 517 -7.96 -32.51 -25.74
CA GLU A 517 -7.68 -33.51 -24.72
C GLU A 517 -6.57 -33.05 -23.76
N GLY A 518 -6.68 -33.48 -22.50
CA GLY A 518 -5.62 -33.32 -21.50
C GLY A 518 -4.63 -34.47 -21.62
N LEU A 519 -3.41 -34.17 -22.07
CA LEU A 519 -2.38 -35.20 -22.23
C LEU A 519 -1.99 -35.80 -20.86
N PRO A 520 -1.61 -37.10 -20.80
CA PRO A 520 -1.31 -37.76 -19.53
C PRO A 520 -0.11 -37.17 -18.78
N THR A 521 -0.30 -36.81 -17.52
CA THR A 521 0.76 -36.58 -16.53
C THR A 521 1.37 -37.92 -16.13
N THR A 522 2.66 -38.12 -16.38
CA THR A 522 3.34 -39.41 -16.18
C THR A 522 4.09 -39.51 -14.87
N LYS A 523 4.37 -38.39 -14.20
CA LYS A 523 5.03 -38.32 -12.90
C LYS A 523 4.71 -37.01 -12.19
N GLY A 524 4.75 -37.01 -10.86
CA GLY A 524 4.52 -35.82 -10.05
C GLY A 524 3.07 -35.37 -10.08
N THR A 525 2.82 -34.10 -9.77
CA THR A 525 1.46 -33.54 -9.73
C THR A 525 1.38 -32.29 -10.59
N ARG A 526 0.41 -32.21 -11.49
CA ARG A 526 0.17 -31.05 -12.34
C ARG A 526 -1.08 -30.30 -11.88
N TYR A 527 -0.95 -28.99 -11.64
CA TYR A 527 -2.06 -28.12 -11.29
C TYR A 527 -2.34 -27.11 -12.40
N ILE A 528 -3.62 -26.92 -12.72
CA ILE A 528 -4.10 -25.88 -13.63
C ILE A 528 -5.35 -25.19 -13.05
N ALA A 529 -5.48 -23.88 -13.22
CA ALA A 529 -6.72 -23.17 -12.98
C ALA A 529 -7.47 -22.99 -14.31
N VAL A 530 -8.75 -23.39 -14.34
CA VAL A 530 -9.59 -23.37 -15.53
C VAL A 530 -10.83 -22.53 -15.26
N SER A 531 -11.28 -21.79 -16.27
CA SER A 531 -12.58 -21.12 -16.22
C SER A 531 -13.28 -21.17 -17.56
N PHE A 532 -14.55 -21.57 -17.52
CA PHE A 532 -15.44 -21.63 -18.67
C PHE A 532 -16.23 -20.32 -18.74
N LEU A 533 -15.88 -19.47 -19.71
CA LEU A 533 -16.32 -18.09 -19.77
C LEU A 533 -17.34 -17.86 -20.88
N ASP A 534 -18.31 -17.02 -20.56
CA ASP A 534 -19.50 -16.70 -21.36
C ASP A 534 -20.21 -17.99 -21.87
N PRO A 535 -20.73 -18.85 -20.97
CA PRO A 535 -21.35 -20.14 -21.30
C PRO A 535 -22.63 -20.06 -22.16
#